data_AF-A0ABD6Y750-F1
#
_entry.id   AF-A0ABD6Y750-F1
#
_cell.length_a   1.000
_cell.length_b   1.000
_cell.length_c   1.000
_cell.angle_alpha   90.00
_cell.angle_beta   90.00
_cell.angle_gamma   90.00
#
_symmetry.space_group_name_H-M   'P 1'
#
loop_
_entity.id
_entity.type
_entity.pdbx_description
1 polymer ?
#
loop_
_entity_poly.entity_id
_entity_poly.type
_entity_poly.pdbx_seq_one_letter_code
_entity_poly.pdbx_strand_id
1 'polypeptide(L)'
;MPKAKLEKELKPGIARFIARGRASISSDTFPAQTTESKSGWVYKRVGFPVKIGDSNSIYVQMMGGYSKRKPVVHVFNKDTNQHMELDWDLRDNEDALKNVAEFSFINVALERDEKGKLIRKRFLSELDAINYMNEHLHDGQEIYVSGNVEYQRYDGKISRSFNVTNIGLYDGKDNEEVEEKAEMRQTYLLESTALPRDWEKTLKERNEIVVNAFVPQYVGKENGKEIKKTLAFPQQFTIQTTEDKVDMMTKAIETLFKVKKGVVREIGLKNNIVHGYEKSTGKIQRSKQVMELIQLGIMTEEQIENEETIGDRSVDKVIFKMPLMNVDGEKSDFMLADKYSPEALIVVEDDEDIEENTSVFNEDDNKDEEANADAMFGGLFK
;
A
#
# COMPACT_ATOMS: atom_id res chain seq x y z
N MET A 1 -30.79 -20.52 -16.11
CA MET A 1 -29.37 -20.55 -16.49
C MET A 1 -28.64 -21.44 -15.49
N PRO A 2 -27.80 -22.39 -15.92
CA PRO A 2 -26.97 -23.14 -14.98
C PRO A 2 -26.07 -22.17 -14.22
N LYS A 3 -25.99 -22.28 -12.89
CA LYS A 3 -25.06 -21.48 -12.08
C LYS A 3 -23.64 -21.74 -12.61
N ALA A 4 -22.92 -20.69 -12.97
CA ALA A 4 -21.51 -20.80 -13.30
C ALA A 4 -20.79 -21.52 -12.15
N LYS A 5 -19.94 -22.49 -12.48
CA LYS A 5 -19.18 -23.25 -11.49
C LYS A 5 -18.19 -22.29 -10.83
N LEU A 6 -18.27 -22.14 -9.51
CA LEU A 6 -17.35 -21.30 -8.74
C LEU A 6 -15.93 -21.86 -8.79
N GLU A 7 -14.95 -20.96 -8.90
CA GLU A 7 -13.52 -21.29 -8.89
C GLU A 7 -13.04 -21.57 -7.44
N LYS A 8 -12.16 -22.55 -7.27
CA LYS A 8 -11.58 -22.92 -5.96
C LYS A 8 -10.16 -22.40 -5.75
N GLU A 9 -9.49 -22.03 -6.83
CA GLU A 9 -8.12 -21.52 -6.80
C GLU A 9 -8.12 -20.04 -7.16
N LEU A 10 -7.43 -19.22 -6.39
CA LEU A 10 -7.31 -17.79 -6.64
C LEU A 10 -6.37 -17.51 -7.80
N LYS A 11 -6.69 -16.46 -8.56
CA LYS A 11 -5.79 -15.84 -9.53
C LYS A 11 -5.15 -14.58 -8.94
N PRO A 12 -3.94 -14.20 -9.38
CA PRO A 12 -3.37 -12.91 -9.01
C PRO A 12 -4.31 -11.75 -9.36
N GLY A 13 -4.39 -10.77 -8.46
CA GLY A 13 -5.16 -9.55 -8.66
C GLY A 13 -4.31 -8.35 -9.05
N ILE A 14 -4.96 -7.19 -9.14
CA ILE A 14 -4.29 -5.89 -9.25
C ILE A 14 -3.82 -5.50 -7.85
N ALA A 15 -2.57 -5.07 -7.71
CA ALA A 15 -2.03 -4.53 -6.47
C ALA A 15 -0.97 -3.47 -6.81
N ARG A 16 -1.39 -2.22 -6.97
CA ARG A 16 -0.53 -1.11 -7.41
C ARG A 16 -0.79 0.15 -6.62
N PHE A 17 0.24 0.97 -6.43
CA PHE A 17 0.11 2.27 -5.78
C PHE A 17 0.69 3.38 -6.64
N ILE A 18 0.24 4.60 -6.35
CA ILE A 18 0.80 5.86 -6.84
C ILE A 18 0.87 6.80 -5.63
N ALA A 19 1.98 7.52 -5.51
CA ALA A 19 2.07 8.67 -4.64
C ALA A 19 2.72 9.87 -5.32
N ARG A 20 2.29 11.07 -4.92
CA ARG A 20 2.84 12.37 -5.32
C ARG A 20 3.01 13.22 -4.07
N GLY A 21 4.22 13.72 -3.87
CA GLY A 21 4.57 14.56 -2.73
C GLY A 21 6.08 14.65 -2.55
N ARG A 22 6.53 15.09 -1.38
CA ARG A 22 7.94 15.37 -1.10
C ARG A 22 8.69 14.14 -0.62
N ALA A 23 9.83 13.85 -1.24
CA ALA A 23 10.76 12.86 -0.71
C ALA A 23 11.32 13.32 0.64
N SER A 24 11.32 12.43 1.64
CA SER A 24 12.01 12.68 2.92
C SER A 24 13.26 11.82 2.98
N ILE A 25 14.41 12.43 2.73
CA ILE A 25 15.70 11.74 2.56
C ILE A 25 16.70 12.26 3.60
N SER A 26 17.49 11.37 4.17
CA SER A 26 18.62 11.68 5.05
C SER A 26 19.90 11.06 4.51
N SER A 27 21.04 11.37 5.13
CA SER A 27 22.33 10.75 4.82
C SER A 27 22.32 9.22 4.94
N ASP A 28 21.39 8.67 5.74
CA ASP A 28 21.31 7.24 6.04
C ASP A 28 20.22 6.52 5.25
N THR A 29 19.46 7.23 4.42
CA THR A 29 18.38 6.64 3.62
C THR A 29 18.92 5.59 2.64
N PHE A 30 20.03 5.91 1.97
CA PHE A 30 20.63 5.05 0.96
C PHE A 30 21.84 4.31 1.52
N PRO A 31 21.88 2.97 1.47
CA PRO A 31 23.02 2.23 1.96
C PRO A 31 24.24 2.42 1.05
N ALA A 32 25.35 2.87 1.63
CA ALA A 32 26.61 3.05 0.90
C ALA A 32 27.13 1.72 0.34
N GLN A 33 27.13 0.67 1.17
CA GLN A 33 27.64 -0.66 0.84
C GLN A 33 26.51 -1.65 0.56
N THR A 34 26.84 -2.73 -0.15
CA THR A 34 25.94 -3.88 -0.30
C THR A 34 26.01 -4.78 0.94
N THR A 35 24.90 -5.45 1.23
CA THR A 35 24.81 -6.48 2.27
C THR A 35 24.83 -7.85 1.61
N GLU A 36 25.52 -8.82 2.22
CA GLU A 36 25.48 -10.22 1.81
C GLU A 36 24.68 -11.06 2.80
N SER A 37 23.67 -11.77 2.32
CA SER A 37 22.89 -12.69 3.13
C SER A 37 23.65 -14.00 3.37
N LYS A 38 23.19 -14.81 4.33
CA LYS A 38 23.71 -16.18 4.56
C LYS A 38 23.61 -17.09 3.33
N SER A 39 22.71 -16.80 2.39
CA SER A 39 22.57 -17.56 1.13
C SER A 39 23.55 -17.13 0.04
N GLY A 40 24.37 -16.11 0.27
CA GLY A 40 25.28 -15.52 -0.73
C GLY A 40 24.57 -14.55 -1.68
N TRP A 41 23.39 -14.04 -1.28
CA TRP A 41 22.68 -12.99 -2.01
C TRP A 41 23.24 -11.63 -1.63
N VAL A 42 23.71 -10.87 -2.60
CA VAL A 42 24.26 -9.52 -2.43
C VAL A 42 23.17 -8.52 -2.77
N TYR A 43 22.84 -7.60 -1.88
CA TYR A 43 21.73 -6.69 -2.07
C TYR A 43 21.93 -5.30 -1.46
N LYS A 44 21.13 -4.34 -1.96
CA LYS A 44 20.80 -3.08 -1.29
C LYS A 44 19.30 -3.04 -1.03
N ARG A 45 18.91 -2.40 0.06
CA ARG A 45 17.53 -2.05 0.35
C ARG A 45 17.48 -0.59 0.74
N VAL A 46 16.57 0.15 0.12
CA VAL A 46 16.25 1.53 0.47
C VAL A 46 14.78 1.61 0.85
N GLY A 47 14.47 2.44 1.83
CA GLY A 47 13.11 2.85 2.12
C GLY A 47 13.08 4.28 2.62
N PHE A 48 12.09 5.05 2.18
CA PHE A 48 11.91 6.44 2.59
C PHE A 48 10.44 6.86 2.58
N PRO A 49 10.05 7.83 3.41
CA PRO A 49 8.74 8.45 3.35
C PRO A 49 8.61 9.37 2.13
N VAL A 50 7.44 9.32 1.48
CA VAL A 50 6.95 10.39 0.61
C VAL A 50 5.86 11.13 1.38
N LYS A 51 6.13 12.38 1.77
CA LYS A 51 5.20 13.25 2.50
C LYS A 51 4.14 13.77 1.53
N ILE A 52 2.88 13.51 1.84
CA ILE A 52 1.69 13.91 1.09
C ILE A 52 0.97 14.95 1.96
N GLY A 53 1.14 16.23 1.66
CA GLY A 53 0.63 17.31 2.49
C GLY A 53 1.31 17.35 3.85
N ASP A 54 0.58 17.89 4.83
CA ASP A 54 1.14 18.16 6.16
C ASP A 54 1.07 16.97 7.12
N SER A 55 0.10 16.07 6.92
CA SER A 55 -0.25 15.03 7.89
C SER A 55 -0.19 13.60 7.36
N ASN A 56 -0.04 13.40 6.05
CA ASN A 56 -0.02 12.07 5.43
C ASN A 56 1.37 11.77 4.86
N SER A 57 1.78 10.51 4.92
CA SER A 57 3.03 10.04 4.34
C SER A 57 2.88 8.59 3.90
N ILE A 58 3.62 8.18 2.88
CA ILE A 58 3.69 6.78 2.47
C ILE A 58 5.14 6.33 2.49
N TYR A 59 5.41 5.26 3.23
CA TYR A 59 6.75 4.67 3.25
C TYR A 59 6.93 3.75 2.05
N VAL A 60 7.74 4.19 1.09
CA VAL A 60 8.05 3.42 -0.11
C VAL A 60 9.39 2.71 0.05
N GLN A 61 9.56 1.58 -0.65
CA GLN A 61 10.80 0.82 -0.59
C GLN A 61 11.22 0.27 -1.96
N MET A 62 12.50 -0.05 -2.06
CA MET A 62 13.08 -0.80 -3.17
C MET A 62 14.19 -1.69 -2.62
N MET A 63 14.20 -2.96 -3.02
CA MET A 63 15.25 -3.90 -2.66
C MET A 63 15.73 -4.62 -3.91
N GLY A 64 17.05 -4.61 -4.10
CA GLY A 64 17.70 -5.11 -5.30
C GLY A 64 18.95 -5.90 -5.00
N GLY A 65 19.22 -6.93 -5.80
CA GLY A 65 20.43 -7.72 -5.59
C GLY A 65 20.63 -8.82 -6.62
N TYR A 66 21.63 -9.65 -6.37
CA TYR A 66 21.95 -10.81 -7.18
C TYR A 66 22.55 -11.93 -6.34
N SER A 67 22.52 -13.14 -6.88
CA SER A 67 23.19 -14.30 -6.28
C SER A 67 24.63 -14.36 -6.76
N LYS A 68 25.61 -14.41 -5.86
CA LYS A 68 27.01 -14.66 -6.23
C LYS A 68 27.21 -16.01 -6.93
N ARG A 69 26.35 -16.98 -6.62
CA ARG A 69 26.44 -18.34 -7.19
C ARG A 69 25.90 -18.43 -8.60
N LYS A 70 24.89 -17.61 -8.92
CA LYS A 70 24.23 -17.55 -10.21
C LYS A 70 23.84 -16.08 -10.48
N PRO A 71 24.78 -15.26 -10.96
CA PRO A 71 24.57 -13.83 -11.14
C PRO A 71 23.74 -13.60 -12.40
N VAL A 72 22.42 -13.73 -12.28
CA VAL A 72 21.46 -13.48 -13.35
C VAL A 72 20.38 -12.52 -12.89
N VAL A 73 19.80 -11.77 -13.82
CA VAL A 73 18.58 -10.99 -13.64
C VAL A 73 17.41 -11.78 -14.25
N HIS A 74 16.33 -11.88 -13.49
CA HIS A 74 15.12 -12.56 -13.90
C HIS A 74 14.17 -11.57 -14.57
N VAL A 75 13.83 -11.81 -15.83
CA VAL A 75 13.05 -10.87 -16.65
C VAL A 75 12.05 -11.61 -17.52
N PHE A 76 11.17 -10.87 -18.19
CA PHE A 76 10.24 -11.44 -19.15
C PHE A 76 10.64 -11.06 -20.57
N ASN A 77 10.46 -11.99 -21.50
CA ASN A 77 10.59 -11.70 -22.92
C ASN A 77 9.37 -10.89 -23.40
N LYS A 78 9.61 -9.80 -24.14
CA LYS A 78 8.55 -8.87 -24.60
C LYS A 78 7.56 -9.50 -25.58
N ASP A 79 8.01 -10.49 -26.37
CA ASP A 79 7.22 -11.08 -27.45
C ASP A 79 6.44 -12.31 -26.98
N THR A 80 7.05 -13.14 -26.12
CA THR A 80 6.43 -14.38 -25.64
C THR A 80 5.78 -14.25 -24.27
N ASN A 81 6.09 -13.18 -23.52
CA ASN A 81 5.72 -13.00 -22.12
C ASN A 81 6.15 -14.18 -21.23
N GLN A 82 7.18 -14.92 -21.65
CA GLN A 82 7.78 -16.02 -20.89
C GLN A 82 8.97 -15.50 -20.07
N HIS A 83 9.21 -16.19 -18.96
CA HIS A 83 10.34 -15.91 -18.09
C HIS A 83 11.66 -16.25 -18.79
N MET A 84 12.66 -15.38 -18.66
CA MET A 84 14.02 -15.61 -19.13
C MET A 84 15.03 -15.10 -18.10
N GLU A 85 16.26 -15.59 -18.20
CA GLU A 85 17.39 -15.15 -17.39
C GLU A 85 18.34 -14.37 -18.30
N LEU A 86 18.84 -13.25 -17.78
CA LEU A 86 19.90 -12.48 -18.40
C LEU A 86 21.12 -12.49 -17.49
N ASP A 87 22.31 -12.72 -18.04
CA ASP A 87 23.55 -12.62 -17.26
C ASP A 87 23.66 -11.21 -16.65
N TRP A 88 24.06 -11.16 -15.37
CA TRP A 88 24.13 -9.90 -14.61
C TRP A 88 25.01 -8.84 -15.28
N ASP A 89 26.08 -9.26 -15.93
CA ASP A 89 27.01 -8.38 -16.62
C ASP A 89 26.45 -7.79 -17.94
N LEU A 90 25.29 -8.28 -18.40
CA LEU A 90 24.61 -7.79 -19.60
C LEU A 90 23.40 -6.89 -19.28
N ARG A 91 23.14 -6.60 -18.00
CA ARG A 91 21.93 -5.90 -17.54
C ARG A 91 21.82 -4.45 -18.02
N ASP A 92 22.91 -3.86 -18.48
CA ASP A 92 23.02 -2.51 -19.06
C ASP A 92 23.41 -2.53 -20.55
N ASN A 93 23.52 -3.72 -21.16
CA ASN A 93 23.88 -3.88 -22.56
C ASN A 93 22.66 -3.69 -23.48
N GLU A 94 22.64 -2.62 -24.28
CA GLU A 94 21.49 -2.28 -25.14
C GLU A 94 21.04 -3.42 -26.08
N ASP A 95 21.98 -4.20 -26.63
CA ASP A 95 21.66 -5.31 -27.54
C ASP A 95 20.95 -6.45 -26.81
N ALA A 96 21.41 -6.80 -25.61
CA ALA A 96 20.82 -7.84 -24.78
C ALA A 96 19.41 -7.45 -24.28
N LEU A 97 19.17 -6.15 -24.08
CA LEU A 97 17.90 -5.61 -23.58
C LEU A 97 16.80 -5.53 -24.64
N LYS A 98 17.12 -5.69 -25.94
CA LYS A 98 16.15 -5.54 -27.05
C LYS A 98 14.89 -6.38 -26.92
N ASN A 99 14.97 -7.55 -26.28
CA ASN A 99 13.88 -8.50 -26.14
C ASN A 99 13.26 -8.55 -24.74
N VAL A 100 13.68 -7.65 -23.84
CA VAL A 100 13.15 -7.57 -22.47
C VAL A 100 11.82 -6.81 -22.49
N ALA A 101 10.83 -7.34 -21.77
CA ALA A 101 9.51 -6.73 -21.63
C ALA A 101 9.60 -5.42 -20.82
N GLU A 102 8.88 -4.38 -21.29
CA GLU A 102 8.90 -3.04 -20.70
C GLU A 102 8.59 -3.00 -19.19
N PHE A 103 7.70 -3.89 -18.71
CA PHE A 103 7.34 -3.95 -17.29
C PHE A 103 8.44 -4.57 -16.40
N SER A 104 9.50 -5.14 -16.99
CA SER A 104 10.67 -5.63 -16.24
C SER A 104 11.64 -4.51 -15.87
N PHE A 105 11.47 -3.30 -16.42
CA PHE A 105 12.33 -2.16 -16.14
C PHE A 105 11.80 -1.28 -15.01
N ILE A 106 12.72 -0.80 -14.20
CA ILE A 106 12.51 0.28 -13.25
C ILE A 106 12.76 1.60 -13.96
N ASN A 107 11.81 2.51 -13.88
CA ASN A 107 11.88 3.80 -14.55
C ASN A 107 12.26 4.89 -13.55
N VAL A 108 13.32 5.65 -13.84
CA VAL A 108 13.79 6.74 -12.99
C VAL A 108 13.95 8.01 -13.81
N ALA A 109 13.38 9.13 -13.35
CA ALA A 109 13.47 10.42 -14.02
C ALA A 109 13.77 11.55 -13.02
N LEU A 110 15.02 11.59 -12.52
CA LEU A 110 15.46 12.49 -11.45
C LEU A 110 16.36 13.65 -11.92
N GLU A 111 16.66 13.71 -13.22
CA GLU A 111 17.51 14.74 -13.82
C GLU A 111 16.75 15.50 -14.90
N ARG A 112 17.20 16.73 -15.19
CA ARG A 112 16.75 17.54 -16.31
C ARG A 112 17.88 17.76 -17.30
N ASP A 113 17.57 17.75 -18.59
CA ASP A 113 18.51 18.16 -19.63
C ASP A 113 18.68 19.69 -19.66
N GLU A 114 19.57 20.18 -20.53
CA GLU A 114 19.83 21.62 -20.72
C GLU A 114 18.57 22.41 -21.15
N LYS A 115 17.54 21.73 -21.65
CA LYS A 115 16.26 22.32 -22.06
C LYS A 115 15.18 22.21 -20.98
N GLY A 116 15.55 21.76 -19.78
CA GLY A 116 14.65 21.57 -18.66
C GLY A 116 13.74 20.34 -18.76
N LYS A 117 13.94 19.45 -19.74
CA LYS A 117 13.13 18.24 -19.92
C LYS A 117 13.66 17.11 -19.04
N LEU A 118 12.76 16.35 -18.43
CA LEU A 118 13.13 15.18 -17.62
C LEU A 118 13.86 14.13 -18.45
N ILE A 119 15.04 13.74 -17.98
CA ILE A 119 15.83 12.63 -18.52
C ILE A 119 15.26 11.34 -17.93
N ARG A 120 14.75 10.46 -18.80
CA ARG A 120 14.19 9.17 -18.38
C ARG A 120 15.25 8.08 -18.53
N LYS A 121 15.63 7.46 -17.42
CA LYS A 121 16.49 6.28 -17.37
C LYS A 121 15.69 5.04 -17.03
N ARG A 122 16.13 3.90 -17.55
CA ARG A 122 15.55 2.59 -17.27
C ARG A 122 16.65 1.68 -16.74
N PHE A 123 16.33 0.95 -15.68
CA PHE A 123 17.25 0.02 -15.04
C PHE A 123 16.62 -1.36 -15.00
N LEU A 124 17.40 -2.38 -15.30
CA LEU A 124 16.96 -3.77 -15.14
C LEU A 124 17.17 -4.28 -13.71
N SER A 125 18.12 -3.69 -13.00
CA SER A 125 18.39 -4.01 -11.60
C SER A 125 17.97 -2.87 -10.69
N GLU A 126 17.23 -3.21 -9.63
CA GLU A 126 16.97 -2.33 -8.52
C GLU A 126 18.26 -1.85 -7.85
N LEU A 127 19.35 -2.64 -7.87
CA LEU A 127 20.63 -2.22 -7.30
C LEU A 127 21.20 -1.01 -8.03
N ASP A 128 21.17 -1.01 -9.37
CA ASP A 128 21.63 0.12 -10.17
C ASP A 128 20.69 1.32 -10.01
N ALA A 129 19.37 1.09 -9.97
CA ALA A 129 18.39 2.13 -9.71
C ALA A 129 18.59 2.79 -8.33
N ILE A 130 18.88 2.01 -7.29
CA ILE A 130 19.19 2.50 -5.94
C ILE A 130 20.44 3.37 -5.94
N ASN A 131 21.51 2.93 -6.62
CA ASN A 131 22.75 3.72 -6.72
C ASN A 131 22.49 5.06 -7.44
N TYR A 132 21.74 5.03 -8.54
CA TYR A 132 21.39 6.24 -9.25
C TYR A 132 20.47 7.16 -8.43
N MET A 133 19.48 6.62 -7.71
CA MET A 133 18.66 7.42 -6.80
C MET A 133 19.47 8.05 -5.67
N ASN A 134 20.48 7.37 -5.13
CA ASN A 134 21.35 7.93 -4.09
C ASN A 134 22.10 9.19 -4.58
N GLU A 135 22.43 9.27 -5.87
CA GLU A 135 23.15 10.41 -6.45
C GLU A 135 22.22 11.58 -6.81
N HIS A 136 20.95 11.31 -7.12
CA HIS A 136 20.06 12.29 -7.76
C HIS A 136 18.74 12.58 -7.02
N LEU A 137 18.36 11.75 -6.04
CA LEU A 137 17.20 12.01 -5.18
C LEU A 137 17.65 12.70 -3.90
N HIS A 138 17.09 13.88 -3.65
CA HIS A 138 17.44 14.72 -2.51
C HIS A 138 16.21 15.01 -1.65
N ASP A 139 16.46 15.35 -0.39
CA ASP A 139 15.42 15.71 0.56
C ASP A 139 14.58 16.88 0.06
N GLY A 140 13.26 16.82 0.28
CA GLY A 140 12.31 17.86 -0.08
C GLY A 140 11.93 17.94 -1.56
N GLN A 141 12.52 17.13 -2.44
CA GLN A 141 12.14 17.12 -3.86
C GLN A 141 10.71 16.62 -4.05
N GLU A 142 9.92 17.35 -4.84
CA GLU A 142 8.59 16.91 -5.28
C GLU A 142 8.75 15.77 -6.29
N ILE A 143 8.17 14.62 -5.96
CA ILE A 143 8.30 13.39 -6.74
C ILE A 143 6.95 12.75 -7.04
N TYR A 144 6.92 12.05 -8.16
CA TYR A 144 5.93 11.03 -8.47
C TYR A 144 6.58 9.67 -8.25
N VAL A 145 5.93 8.80 -7.48
CA VAL A 145 6.29 7.39 -7.33
C VAL A 145 5.12 6.50 -7.66
N SER A 146 5.40 5.34 -8.23
CA SER A 146 4.42 4.28 -8.39
C SER A 146 5.09 2.92 -8.42
N GLY A 147 4.29 1.89 -8.17
CA GLY A 147 4.78 0.53 -8.21
C GLY A 147 3.76 -0.46 -7.70
N ASN A 148 4.26 -1.55 -7.13
CA ASN A 148 3.44 -2.68 -6.70
C ASN A 148 3.19 -2.62 -5.19
N VAL A 149 2.03 -3.13 -4.78
CA VAL A 149 1.73 -3.39 -3.37
C VAL A 149 1.95 -4.87 -3.13
N GLU A 150 2.74 -5.21 -2.14
CA GLU A 150 2.99 -6.60 -1.73
C GLU A 150 2.58 -6.82 -0.30
N TYR A 151 2.00 -8.00 -0.05
CA TYR A 151 1.63 -8.47 1.28
C TYR A 151 2.51 -9.65 1.66
N GLN A 152 3.02 -9.65 2.89
CA GLN A 152 3.86 -10.71 3.40
C GLN A 152 3.44 -11.04 4.84
N ARG A 153 3.29 -12.34 5.14
CA ARG A 153 3.08 -12.82 6.49
C ARG A 153 4.42 -13.04 7.15
N TYR A 154 4.59 -12.47 8.33
CA TYR A 154 5.74 -12.70 9.18
C TYR A 154 5.25 -12.76 10.63
N ASP A 155 5.53 -13.87 11.30
CA ASP A 155 5.15 -14.07 12.71
C ASP A 155 3.65 -13.84 12.98
N GLY A 156 2.79 -14.43 12.15
CA GLY A 156 1.33 -14.28 12.20
C GLY A 156 0.80 -12.91 11.75
N LYS A 157 1.65 -11.90 11.58
CA LYS A 157 1.26 -10.55 11.15
C LYS A 157 1.41 -10.38 9.65
N ILE A 158 0.46 -9.68 9.03
CA ILE A 158 0.53 -9.32 7.62
C ILE A 158 1.07 -7.90 7.51
N SER A 159 2.21 -7.76 6.86
CA SER A 159 2.78 -6.47 6.48
C SER A 159 2.41 -6.14 5.04
N ARG A 160 2.16 -4.85 4.78
CA ARG A 160 1.96 -4.29 3.45
C ARG A 160 3.14 -3.42 3.10
N SER A 161 3.70 -3.60 1.90
CA SER A 161 4.79 -2.78 1.41
C SER A 161 4.52 -2.16 0.04
N PHE A 162 5.06 -0.97 -0.17
CA PHE A 162 4.95 -0.21 -1.42
C PHE A 162 6.28 -0.25 -2.18
N ASN A 163 6.38 -1.18 -3.13
CA ASN A 163 7.61 -1.46 -3.88
C ASN A 163 7.69 -0.61 -5.14
N VAL A 164 8.65 0.32 -5.20
CA VAL A 164 8.81 1.29 -6.28
C VAL A 164 9.26 0.61 -7.58
N THR A 165 8.58 0.90 -8.68
CA THR A 165 9.04 0.54 -10.05
C THR A 165 9.14 1.74 -10.98
N ASN A 166 8.61 2.89 -10.57
CA ASN A 166 8.73 4.15 -11.29
C ASN A 166 8.83 5.30 -10.29
N ILE A 167 9.82 6.16 -10.50
CA ILE A 167 10.05 7.38 -9.71
C ILE A 167 10.55 8.50 -10.61
N GLY A 168 10.12 9.73 -10.38
CA GLY A 168 10.68 10.89 -11.04
C GLY A 168 10.27 12.20 -10.40
N LEU A 169 10.95 13.28 -10.76
CA LEU A 169 10.57 14.62 -10.34
C LEU A 169 9.17 14.96 -10.88
N TYR A 170 8.37 15.62 -10.04
CA TYR A 170 7.02 16.00 -10.36
C TYR A 170 6.78 17.47 -10.00
N ASP A 171 6.94 18.33 -11.00
CA ASP A 171 6.84 19.78 -10.82
C ASP A 171 5.44 20.31 -11.24
N GLY A 172 4.44 19.43 -11.28
CA GLY A 172 3.11 19.75 -11.81
C GLY A 172 3.07 19.88 -13.35
N LYS A 173 1.94 20.37 -13.87
CA LYS A 173 1.85 20.92 -15.22
C LYS A 173 1.90 22.44 -15.11
N ASP A 174 2.52 23.11 -16.08
CA ASP A 174 2.71 24.56 -16.19
C ASP A 174 1.68 25.39 -15.37
N ASN A 175 2.13 25.99 -14.25
CA ASN A 175 1.37 26.87 -13.36
C ASN A 175 0.18 26.26 -12.57
N GLU A 176 0.08 24.95 -12.44
CA GLU A 176 -0.89 24.30 -11.54
C GLU A 176 -0.23 23.86 -10.23
N GLU A 177 -0.96 23.96 -9.11
CA GLU A 177 -0.53 23.35 -7.84
C GLU A 177 -0.29 21.85 -8.04
N VAL A 178 0.79 21.35 -7.42
CA VAL A 178 1.12 19.94 -7.40
C VAL A 178 -0.02 19.17 -6.74
N GLU A 179 -0.81 18.43 -7.53
CA GLU A 179 -1.87 17.56 -6.99
C GLU A 179 -1.23 16.42 -6.16
N GLU A 180 -1.13 16.65 -4.85
CA GLU A 180 -0.73 15.67 -3.85
C GLU A 180 -1.68 14.48 -3.85
N LYS A 181 -1.11 13.28 -3.73
CA LYS A 181 -1.87 12.07 -4.01
C LYS A 181 -1.25 10.86 -3.36
N ALA A 182 -2.09 10.01 -2.77
CA ALA A 182 -1.70 8.69 -2.29
C ALA A 182 -2.85 7.73 -2.58
N GLU A 183 -2.70 6.91 -3.61
CA GLU A 183 -3.76 6.03 -4.09
C GLU A 183 -3.26 4.61 -4.32
N MET A 184 -4.14 3.66 -4.04
CA MET A 184 -3.94 2.24 -4.33
C MET A 184 -5.05 1.73 -5.26
N ARG A 185 -4.66 0.95 -6.26
CA ARG A 185 -5.56 0.10 -7.05
C ARG A 185 -5.36 -1.34 -6.59
N GLN A 186 -6.42 -1.95 -6.07
CA GLN A 186 -6.34 -3.25 -5.40
C GLN A 186 -7.55 -4.11 -5.75
N THR A 187 -7.31 -5.37 -6.10
CA THR A 187 -8.33 -6.41 -6.13
C THR A 187 -8.60 -6.89 -4.70
N TYR A 188 -9.87 -6.91 -4.31
CA TYR A 188 -10.35 -7.47 -3.05
C TYR A 188 -11.26 -8.66 -3.31
N LEU A 189 -11.31 -9.55 -2.33
CA LEU A 189 -12.20 -10.71 -2.24
C LEU A 189 -13.12 -10.50 -1.05
N LEU A 190 -14.42 -10.59 -1.29
CA LEU A 190 -15.45 -10.32 -0.28
C LEU A 190 -16.35 -11.55 -0.12
N GLU A 191 -16.59 -11.94 1.13
CA GLU A 191 -17.55 -12.98 1.48
C GLU A 191 -18.77 -12.39 2.20
N SER A 192 -19.74 -13.23 2.58
CA SER A 192 -20.99 -12.76 3.18
C SER A 192 -20.85 -12.01 4.52
N THR A 193 -19.69 -12.15 5.17
CA THR A 193 -19.29 -11.51 6.43
C THR A 193 -18.43 -10.26 6.22
N ALA A 194 -18.24 -9.81 4.98
CA ALA A 194 -17.44 -8.62 4.67
C ALA A 194 -17.96 -7.34 5.34
N LEU A 195 -19.29 -7.22 5.50
CA LEU A 195 -19.92 -6.10 6.18
C LEU A 195 -20.31 -6.50 7.62
N PRO A 196 -20.03 -5.67 8.64
CA PRO A 196 -20.55 -5.85 9.99
C PRO A 196 -22.07 -5.96 10.00
N ARG A 197 -22.65 -6.64 11.01
CA ARG A 197 -24.10 -6.88 11.06
C ARG A 197 -24.92 -5.59 11.10
N ASP A 198 -24.41 -4.56 11.74
CA ASP A 198 -25.05 -3.26 11.96
C ASP A 198 -24.51 -2.16 11.03
N TRP A 199 -23.81 -2.51 9.94
CA TRP A 199 -23.12 -1.56 9.07
C TRP A 199 -23.97 -0.36 8.62
N GLU A 200 -25.27 -0.54 8.35
CA GLU A 200 -26.16 0.57 7.95
C GLU A 200 -26.32 1.60 9.07
N LYS A 201 -26.46 1.12 10.30
CA LYS A 201 -26.57 1.97 11.49
C LYS A 201 -25.24 2.69 11.72
N THR A 202 -24.14 1.96 11.68
CA THR A 202 -22.79 2.51 11.83
C THR A 202 -22.50 3.60 10.79
N LEU A 203 -22.86 3.37 9.51
CA LEU A 203 -22.69 4.36 8.45
C LEU A 203 -23.51 5.63 8.72
N LYS A 204 -24.77 5.49 9.15
CA LYS A 204 -25.65 6.63 9.45
C LYS A 204 -25.19 7.43 10.67
N GLU A 205 -24.64 6.77 11.68
CA GLU A 205 -24.21 7.41 12.93
C GLU A 205 -22.80 8.01 12.84
N ARG A 206 -21.89 7.34 12.11
CA ARG A 206 -20.46 7.69 12.09
C ARG A 206 -19.98 8.23 10.76
N ASN A 207 -20.82 8.19 9.71
CA ASN A 207 -20.42 8.49 8.33
C ASN A 207 -19.24 7.64 7.80
N GLU A 208 -18.94 6.53 8.49
CA GLU A 208 -17.80 5.66 8.23
C GLU A 208 -18.14 4.21 8.61
N ILE A 209 -17.71 3.25 7.79
CA ILE A 209 -17.72 1.81 8.12
C ILE A 209 -16.42 1.15 7.67
N VAL A 210 -16.05 0.08 8.37
CA VAL A 210 -14.95 -0.81 7.97
C VAL A 210 -15.53 -2.02 7.26
N VAL A 211 -14.89 -2.41 6.15
CA VAL A 211 -15.22 -3.60 5.35
C VAL A 211 -14.08 -4.60 5.50
N ASN A 212 -14.43 -5.80 5.93
CA ASN A 212 -13.54 -6.95 5.98
C ASN A 212 -13.39 -7.56 4.59
N ALA A 213 -12.17 -7.80 4.15
CA ALA A 213 -11.87 -8.29 2.82
C ALA A 213 -10.61 -9.14 2.81
N PHE A 214 -10.35 -9.83 1.71
CA PHE A 214 -9.04 -10.43 1.45
C PHE A 214 -8.42 -9.84 0.20
N VAL A 215 -7.10 -9.89 0.11
CA VAL A 215 -6.36 -9.55 -1.12
C VAL A 215 -5.68 -10.81 -1.65
N PRO A 216 -5.76 -11.09 -2.96
CA PRO A 216 -5.06 -12.22 -3.56
C PRO A 216 -3.58 -11.88 -3.75
N GLN A 217 -2.69 -12.60 -3.06
CA GLN A 217 -1.24 -12.41 -3.13
C GLN A 217 -0.56 -13.71 -3.60
N TYR A 218 0.27 -13.63 -4.64
CA TYR A 218 1.11 -14.76 -5.03
C TYR A 218 2.22 -14.97 -4.00
N VAL A 219 2.33 -16.19 -3.49
CA VAL A 219 3.36 -16.62 -2.54
C VAL A 219 4.21 -17.67 -3.23
N GLY A 220 5.45 -17.32 -3.56
CA GLY A 220 6.42 -18.28 -4.10
C GLY A 220 6.95 -19.22 -3.03
N LYS A 221 7.31 -18.67 -1.87
CA LYS A 221 7.90 -19.37 -0.73
C LYS A 221 7.49 -18.69 0.57
N GLU A 222 7.17 -19.48 1.61
CA GLU A 222 6.82 -19.01 2.95
C GLU A 222 7.48 -19.94 3.97
N ASN A 223 8.11 -19.38 5.02
CA ASN A 223 8.78 -20.16 6.08
C ASN A 223 9.71 -21.29 5.60
N GLY A 224 10.42 -21.08 4.47
CA GLY A 224 11.32 -22.10 3.93
C GLY A 224 10.66 -23.09 2.95
N LYS A 225 9.33 -23.16 2.89
CA LYS A 225 8.55 -24.07 2.04
C LYS A 225 8.11 -23.39 0.74
N GLU A 226 8.21 -24.10 -0.38
CA GLU A 226 7.65 -23.60 -1.66
C GLU A 226 6.14 -23.71 -1.66
N ILE A 227 5.46 -22.60 -1.97
CA ILE A 227 3.99 -22.53 -2.05
C ILE A 227 3.56 -22.43 -3.51
N LYS A 228 4.15 -21.48 -4.26
CA LYS A 228 3.91 -21.20 -5.69
C LYS A 228 2.42 -21.06 -6.05
N LYS A 229 1.62 -20.46 -5.17
CA LYS A 229 0.18 -20.27 -5.34
C LYS A 229 -0.26 -18.87 -4.91
N THR A 230 -1.42 -18.44 -5.39
CA THR A 230 -2.08 -17.23 -4.89
C THR A 230 -2.92 -17.58 -3.68
N LEU A 231 -2.67 -16.91 -2.56
CA LEU A 231 -3.39 -17.07 -1.31
C LEU A 231 -4.18 -15.81 -0.96
N ALA A 232 -5.22 -15.96 -0.15
CA ALA A 232 -6.00 -14.86 0.40
C ALA A 232 -5.29 -14.29 1.65
N PHE A 233 -5.04 -12.99 1.65
CA PHE A 233 -4.50 -12.28 2.81
C PHE A 233 -5.59 -11.39 3.40
N PRO A 234 -6.00 -11.58 4.66
CA PRO A 234 -7.01 -10.74 5.30
C PRO A 234 -6.54 -9.29 5.35
N GLN A 235 -7.44 -8.37 4.99
CA GLN A 235 -7.24 -6.93 4.95
C GLN A 235 -8.56 -6.22 5.29
N GLN A 236 -8.47 -4.93 5.58
CA GLN A 236 -9.63 -4.07 5.78
C GLN A 236 -9.50 -2.80 4.96
N PHE A 237 -10.63 -2.26 4.54
CA PHE A 237 -10.70 -0.90 4.02
C PHE A 237 -11.94 -0.21 4.56
N THR A 238 -11.91 1.12 4.54
CA THR A 238 -12.92 1.99 5.10
C THR A 238 -13.75 2.61 3.99
N ILE A 239 -15.07 2.68 4.18
CA ILE A 239 -15.96 3.49 3.36
C ILE A 239 -16.38 4.70 4.19
N GLN A 240 -16.17 5.90 3.65
CA GLN A 240 -16.60 7.16 4.24
C GLN A 240 -17.62 7.86 3.34
N THR A 241 -18.52 8.62 3.95
CA THR A 241 -19.53 9.43 3.25
C THR A 241 -19.75 10.75 3.98
N THR A 242 -20.58 11.61 3.40
CA THR A 242 -21.12 12.80 4.06
C THR A 242 -22.60 12.58 4.37
N GLU A 243 -23.15 13.32 5.34
CA GLU A 243 -24.55 13.19 5.78
C GLU A 243 -25.56 13.30 4.63
N ASP A 244 -25.32 14.21 3.67
CA ASP A 244 -26.15 14.43 2.49
C ASP A 244 -26.11 13.29 1.46
N LYS A 245 -25.14 12.35 1.58
CA LYS A 245 -24.92 11.25 0.64
C LYS A 245 -25.13 9.86 1.24
N VAL A 246 -25.43 9.76 2.54
CA VAL A 246 -25.54 8.47 3.26
C VAL A 246 -26.51 7.51 2.57
N ASP A 247 -27.68 7.97 2.12
CA ASP A 247 -28.67 7.11 1.45
C ASP A 247 -28.18 6.58 0.10
N MET A 248 -27.47 7.41 -0.67
CA MET A 248 -26.86 6.99 -1.93
C MET A 248 -25.72 6.01 -1.69
N MET A 249 -24.88 6.28 -0.69
CA MET A 249 -23.78 5.42 -0.31
C MET A 249 -24.29 4.06 0.20
N THR A 250 -25.38 4.04 0.97
CA THR A 250 -26.03 2.81 1.45
C THR A 250 -26.39 1.90 0.27
N LYS A 251 -27.04 2.45 -0.78
CA LYS A 251 -27.37 1.68 -1.99
C LYS A 251 -26.15 1.19 -2.75
N ALA A 252 -25.10 2.00 -2.82
CA ALA A 252 -23.83 1.61 -3.43
C ALA A 252 -23.19 0.46 -2.66
N ILE A 253 -23.20 0.51 -1.32
CA ILE A 253 -22.66 -0.55 -0.47
C ILE A 253 -23.42 -1.86 -0.65
N GLU A 254 -24.75 -1.80 -0.66
CA GLU A 254 -25.58 -2.98 -0.92
C GLU A 254 -25.30 -3.61 -2.29
N THR A 255 -25.01 -2.79 -3.30
CA THR A 255 -24.74 -3.29 -4.66
C THR A 255 -23.34 -3.89 -4.77
N LEU A 256 -22.33 -3.19 -4.25
CA LEU A 256 -20.92 -3.51 -4.46
C LEU A 256 -20.38 -4.52 -3.45
N PHE A 257 -20.73 -4.38 -2.17
CA PHE A 257 -20.05 -5.05 -1.06
C PHE A 257 -20.89 -6.11 -0.33
N LYS A 258 -22.22 -6.12 -0.50
CA LYS A 258 -23.09 -7.16 0.09
C LYS A 258 -23.03 -8.44 -0.76
N VAL A 259 -22.45 -9.50 -0.18
CA VAL A 259 -22.24 -10.79 -0.87
C VAL A 259 -23.15 -11.88 -0.31
N LYS A 260 -23.62 -12.78 -1.18
CA LYS A 260 -24.45 -13.92 -0.79
C LYS A 260 -23.61 -15.01 -0.12
N LYS A 261 -24.18 -15.71 0.87
CA LYS A 261 -23.53 -16.86 1.51
C LYS A 261 -23.14 -17.92 0.48
N GLY A 262 -21.94 -18.49 0.64
CA GLY A 262 -21.43 -19.57 -0.23
C GLY A 262 -20.78 -19.08 -1.53
N VAL A 263 -20.57 -17.77 -1.68
CA VAL A 263 -19.92 -17.14 -2.83
C VAL A 263 -18.90 -16.13 -2.32
N VAL A 264 -17.77 -16.03 -3.02
CA VAL A 264 -16.77 -14.99 -2.83
C VAL A 264 -16.73 -14.10 -4.08
N ARG A 265 -16.92 -12.80 -3.86
CA ARG A 265 -16.90 -11.77 -4.89
C ARG A 265 -15.49 -11.22 -5.05
N GLU A 266 -15.01 -11.19 -6.29
CA GLU A 266 -13.83 -10.43 -6.69
C GLU A 266 -14.26 -9.02 -7.07
N ILE A 267 -13.61 -8.00 -6.53
CA ILE A 267 -13.87 -6.59 -6.87
C ILE A 267 -12.57 -5.80 -6.99
N GLY A 268 -12.39 -5.05 -8.08
CA GLY A 268 -11.31 -4.10 -8.23
C GLY A 268 -11.69 -2.74 -7.66
N LEU A 269 -10.88 -2.19 -6.75
CA LEU A 269 -11.11 -0.91 -6.10
C LEU A 269 -9.95 0.05 -6.30
N LYS A 270 -10.29 1.33 -6.40
CA LYS A 270 -9.40 2.46 -6.23
C LYS A 270 -9.63 3.06 -4.85
N ASN A 271 -8.56 3.23 -4.08
CA ASN A 271 -8.60 3.69 -2.69
C ASN A 271 -7.58 4.81 -2.47
N ASN A 272 -7.85 5.68 -1.50
CA ASN A 272 -6.84 6.59 -0.94
C ASN A 272 -6.09 5.88 0.20
N ILE A 273 -4.80 6.19 0.34
CA ILE A 273 -3.97 5.71 1.44
C ILE A 273 -3.76 6.88 2.40
N VAL A 274 -4.09 6.68 3.67
CA VAL A 274 -3.85 7.64 4.74
C VAL A 274 -2.98 6.95 5.78
N HIS A 275 -1.70 7.32 5.83
CA HIS A 275 -0.74 6.86 6.82
C HIS A 275 -0.07 8.09 7.45
N GLY A 276 -0.53 8.46 8.64
CA GLY A 276 -0.22 9.76 9.22
C GLY A 276 -0.63 9.87 10.67
N TYR A 277 -0.76 11.11 11.15
CA TYR A 277 -1.25 11.39 12.49
C TYR A 277 -2.51 12.24 12.41
N GLU A 278 -3.56 11.82 13.10
CA GLU A 278 -4.71 12.68 13.32
C GLU A 278 -4.32 13.71 14.39
N LYS A 279 -4.15 14.97 13.99
CA LYS A 279 -4.13 16.09 14.93
C LYS A 279 -5.54 16.26 15.45
N SER A 280 -5.89 15.62 16.55
CA SER A 280 -7.16 15.90 17.22
C SER A 280 -7.00 17.22 17.98
N THR A 281 -7.37 18.34 17.36
CA THR A 281 -7.73 19.54 18.13
C THR A 281 -9.12 19.31 18.70
N GLY A 282 -9.19 18.52 19.76
CA GLY A 282 -10.41 18.45 20.55
C GLY A 282 -10.77 19.87 20.98
N LYS A 283 -12.03 20.29 20.80
CA LYS A 283 -12.55 21.49 21.46
C LYS A 283 -12.61 21.21 22.96
N ILE A 284 -11.46 21.31 23.63
CA ILE A 284 -11.37 21.16 25.07
C ILE A 284 -12.09 22.36 25.69
N GLN A 285 -13.10 22.11 26.52
CA GLN A 285 -13.70 23.17 27.33
C GLN A 285 -12.65 23.63 28.34
N ARG A 286 -12.08 24.82 28.10
CA ARG A 286 -11.07 25.42 28.97
C ARG A 286 -11.68 25.82 30.30
N SER A 287 -11.01 25.48 31.40
CA SER A 287 -11.47 25.89 32.73
C SER A 287 -11.38 27.42 32.88
N LYS A 288 -12.18 27.98 33.80
CA LYS A 288 -12.18 29.42 34.07
C LYS A 288 -10.79 29.96 34.46
N GLN A 289 -10.00 29.14 35.15
CA GLN A 289 -8.64 29.48 35.58
C GLN A 289 -7.68 29.59 34.38
N VAL A 290 -7.80 28.71 33.39
CA VAL A 290 -6.99 28.76 32.15
C VAL A 290 -7.31 30.02 31.35
N MET A 291 -8.59 30.37 31.24
CA MET A 291 -9.02 31.61 30.57
C MET A 291 -8.50 32.87 31.27
N GLU A 292 -8.45 32.87 32.62
CA GLU A 292 -7.88 33.97 33.41
C GLU A 292 -6.37 34.12 33.19
N LEU A 293 -5.61 33.01 33.05
CA LEU A 293 -4.17 33.06 32.78
C LEU A 293 -3.83 33.59 31.38
N ILE A 294 -4.64 33.26 30.36
CA ILE A 294 -4.54 33.88 29.03
C ILE A 294 -4.78 35.39 29.13
N GLN A 295 -5.83 35.79 29.85
CA GLN A 295 -6.25 37.18 29.97
C GLN A 295 -5.24 38.04 30.74
N LEU A 296 -4.48 37.44 31.65
CA LEU A 296 -3.37 38.06 32.37
C LEU A 296 -2.06 38.10 31.55
N GLY A 297 -2.04 37.55 30.33
CA GLY A 297 -0.86 37.50 29.46
C GLY A 297 0.25 36.59 29.98
N ILE A 298 -0.07 35.70 30.92
CA ILE A 298 0.86 34.73 31.50
C ILE A 298 1.14 33.58 30.51
N MET A 299 0.17 33.32 29.62
CA MET A 299 0.26 32.36 28.52
C MET A 299 -0.60 32.82 27.33
N THR A 300 -0.31 32.34 26.12
CA THR A 300 -1.10 32.66 24.91
C THR A 300 -2.02 31.52 24.50
N GLU A 301 -3.10 31.83 23.77
CA GLU A 301 -3.99 30.80 23.21
C GLU A 301 -3.21 29.79 22.35
N GLU A 302 -2.22 30.26 21.58
CA GLU A 302 -1.37 29.42 20.73
C GLU A 302 -0.47 28.46 21.53
N GLN A 303 0.05 28.90 22.68
CA GLN A 303 0.83 28.02 23.58
C GLN A 303 -0.05 26.90 24.14
N ILE A 304 -1.28 27.23 24.51
CA ILE A 304 -2.23 26.26 25.03
C ILE A 304 -2.68 25.30 23.94
N GLU A 305 -2.97 25.74 22.73
CA GLU A 305 -3.36 24.85 21.63
C GLU A 305 -2.28 23.83 21.26
N ASN A 306 -1.01 24.24 21.34
CA ASN A 306 0.13 23.34 21.15
C ASN A 306 0.26 22.32 22.30
N GLU A 307 -0.03 22.70 23.55
CA GLU A 307 -0.02 21.78 24.71
C GLU A 307 -1.30 20.91 24.80
N GLU A 308 -2.44 21.41 24.32
CA GLU A 308 -3.76 20.76 24.28
C GLU A 308 -3.89 19.72 23.16
N THR A 309 -2.88 19.62 22.29
CA THR A 309 -2.82 18.56 21.28
C THR A 309 -2.61 17.22 21.98
N ILE A 310 -3.72 16.53 22.26
CA ILE A 310 -3.72 15.13 22.72
C ILE A 310 -2.96 14.31 21.66
N GLY A 311 -1.96 13.56 22.11
CA GLY A 311 -0.88 13.00 21.30
C GLY A 311 -1.29 12.40 19.95
N ASP A 312 -0.36 12.50 19.01
CA ASP A 312 -0.44 12.01 17.64
C ASP A 312 -0.98 10.57 17.56
N ARG A 313 -2.29 10.41 17.32
CA ARG A 313 -2.87 9.10 17.03
C ARG A 313 -2.46 8.71 15.61
N SER A 314 -1.58 7.71 15.49
CA SER A 314 -1.21 7.15 14.19
C SER A 314 -2.45 6.57 13.51
N VAL A 315 -2.72 6.99 12.29
CA VAL A 315 -3.80 6.50 11.44
C VAL A 315 -3.17 5.79 10.25
N ASP A 316 -3.45 4.49 10.10
CA ASP A 316 -3.24 3.75 8.84
C ASP A 316 -4.60 3.29 8.33
N LYS A 317 -5.15 4.00 7.35
CA LYS A 317 -6.45 3.72 6.73
C LYS A 317 -6.32 3.62 5.22
N VAL A 318 -7.07 2.68 4.65
CA VAL A 318 -7.33 2.60 3.21
C VAL A 318 -8.77 3.02 3.00
N ILE A 319 -8.99 4.14 2.31
CA ILE A 319 -10.34 4.71 2.16
C ILE A 319 -10.83 4.46 0.74
N PHE A 320 -11.95 3.76 0.60
CA PHE A 320 -12.61 3.51 -0.67
C PHE A 320 -12.91 4.83 -1.40
N LYS A 321 -12.53 4.89 -2.69
CA LYS A 321 -12.80 6.04 -3.56
C LYS A 321 -13.81 5.69 -4.66
N MET A 322 -13.55 4.60 -5.39
CA MET A 322 -14.44 4.12 -6.45
C MET A 322 -14.10 2.68 -6.86
N PRO A 323 -15.07 1.92 -7.42
CA PRO A 323 -14.75 0.68 -8.11
C PRO A 323 -13.92 0.96 -9.37
N LEU A 324 -13.06 0.02 -9.73
CA LEU A 324 -12.38 -0.01 -11.02
C LEU A 324 -13.36 -0.44 -12.11
N MET A 325 -13.13 0.01 -13.34
CA MET A 325 -14.00 -0.23 -14.49
C MET A 325 -13.30 -1.13 -15.51
N ASN A 326 -14.00 -2.14 -16.02
CA ASN A 326 -13.68 -2.76 -17.30
C ASN A 326 -14.24 -1.88 -18.42
N VAL A 327 -13.43 -1.56 -19.42
CA VAL A 327 -13.85 -0.83 -20.62
C VAL A 327 -13.59 -1.72 -21.82
N ASP A 328 -14.65 -2.06 -22.54
CA ASP A 328 -14.61 -2.85 -23.77
C ASP A 328 -15.37 -2.10 -24.86
N GLY A 329 -14.63 -1.35 -25.68
CA GLY A 329 -15.19 -0.43 -26.67
C GLY A 329 -16.10 0.61 -26.02
N GLU A 330 -17.40 0.55 -26.34
CA GLU A 330 -18.43 1.47 -25.82
C GLU A 330 -19.08 0.99 -24.50
N LYS A 331 -18.75 -0.23 -24.02
CA LYS A 331 -19.31 -0.76 -22.77
C LYS A 331 -18.35 -0.54 -21.61
N SER A 332 -18.87 0.00 -20.51
CA SER A 332 -18.15 0.07 -19.24
C SER A 332 -18.95 -0.61 -18.14
N ASP A 333 -18.32 -1.52 -17.40
CA ASP A 333 -18.90 -2.16 -16.22
C ASP A 333 -17.87 -2.19 -15.08
N PHE A 334 -18.32 -2.39 -13.84
CA PHE A 334 -17.41 -2.54 -12.71
C PHE A 334 -16.56 -3.80 -12.89
N MET A 335 -15.30 -3.73 -12.44
CA MET A 335 -14.45 -4.91 -12.25
C MET A 335 -14.97 -5.69 -11.04
N LEU A 336 -16.09 -6.41 -11.22
CA LEU A 336 -16.81 -7.11 -10.17
C LEU A 336 -17.34 -8.44 -10.70
N ALA A 337 -17.08 -9.52 -9.96
CA ALA A 337 -17.61 -10.85 -10.29
C ALA A 337 -17.78 -11.74 -9.06
N ASP A 338 -18.95 -12.35 -8.92
CA ASP A 338 -19.21 -13.46 -8.00
C ASP A 338 -18.54 -14.73 -8.56
N LYS A 339 -17.30 -15.00 -8.16
CA LYS A 339 -16.37 -15.86 -8.92
C LYS A 339 -15.90 -17.10 -8.18
N TYR A 340 -15.56 -16.97 -6.89
CA TYR A 340 -14.91 -18.04 -6.15
C TYR A 340 -15.84 -18.70 -5.13
N SER A 341 -15.53 -19.94 -4.75
CA SER A 341 -16.10 -20.58 -3.56
C SER A 341 -15.38 -20.12 -2.29
N PRO A 342 -16.02 -20.16 -1.11
CA PRO A 342 -15.36 -19.85 0.16
C PRO A 342 -14.07 -20.63 0.43
N GLU A 343 -13.96 -21.86 -0.08
CA GLU A 343 -12.73 -22.68 0.00
C GLU A 343 -11.48 -21.97 -0.56
N ALA A 344 -11.66 -21.01 -1.48
CA ALA A 344 -10.55 -20.25 -2.07
C ALA A 344 -9.91 -19.25 -1.08
N LEU A 345 -10.58 -18.95 0.04
CA LEU A 345 -10.08 -18.05 1.09
C LEU A 345 -9.30 -18.80 2.19
N ILE A 346 -9.33 -20.13 2.19
CA ILE A 346 -8.64 -20.93 3.21
C ILE A 346 -7.14 -20.75 3.02
N VAL A 347 -6.50 -20.17 4.04
CA VAL A 347 -5.04 -20.17 4.17
C VAL A 347 -4.67 -21.57 4.68
N VAL A 348 -3.85 -22.30 3.93
CA VAL A 348 -3.23 -23.52 4.45
C VAL A 348 -2.20 -23.08 5.48
N GLU A 349 -2.61 -23.00 6.74
CA GLU A 349 -1.69 -23.11 7.86
C GLU A 349 -1.23 -24.57 7.92
N ASP A 350 0.01 -24.77 8.39
CA ASP A 350 0.68 -26.08 8.40
C ASP A 350 -0.26 -27.20 8.86
N ASP A 351 -0.18 -28.36 8.19
CA ASP A 351 -0.96 -29.57 8.48
C ASP A 351 -0.83 -29.97 9.96
N GLU A 352 -1.63 -29.39 10.85
CA GLU A 352 -2.03 -29.83 12.18
C GLU A 352 -3.04 -28.79 12.70
N ASP A 353 -4.30 -29.21 12.85
CA ASP A 353 -5.47 -28.48 13.35
C ASP A 353 -6.28 -27.62 12.35
N ILE A 354 -7.01 -28.32 11.48
CA ILE A 354 -8.15 -27.75 10.75
C ILE A 354 -9.33 -27.58 11.71
N GLU A 355 -9.56 -26.36 12.21
CA GLU A 355 -10.91 -25.96 12.63
C GLU A 355 -11.66 -25.34 11.44
N GLU A 356 -12.66 -26.07 10.91
CA GLU A 356 -13.63 -25.50 9.98
C GLU A 356 -14.49 -24.44 10.70
N ASN A 357 -14.49 -23.21 10.18
CA ASN A 357 -15.30 -22.04 10.58
C ASN A 357 -14.80 -21.16 11.75
N THR A 358 -13.66 -20.51 11.57
CA THR A 358 -13.38 -19.23 12.25
C THR A 358 -13.15 -18.14 11.21
N SER A 359 -14.06 -17.16 11.17
CA SER A 359 -13.85 -15.90 10.48
C SER A 359 -12.65 -15.21 11.13
N VAL A 360 -11.59 -14.95 10.35
CA VAL A 360 -10.35 -14.28 10.81
C VAL A 360 -10.63 -12.85 11.31
N PHE A 361 -11.83 -12.32 11.09
CA PHE A 361 -12.27 -10.98 11.48
C PHE A 361 -13.22 -10.96 12.69
N ASN A 362 -13.29 -12.02 13.50
CA ASN A 362 -14.11 -11.96 14.70
C ASN A 362 -13.58 -10.90 15.69
N GLU A 363 -14.48 -10.03 16.11
CA GLU A 363 -14.28 -9.01 17.14
C GLU A 363 -14.13 -9.71 18.51
N ASP A 364 -12.92 -9.71 19.06
CA ASP A 364 -12.77 -9.69 20.51
C ASP A 364 -12.76 -8.21 20.94
N ASP A 365 -13.88 -7.82 21.53
CA ASP A 365 -14.07 -6.56 22.22
C ASP A 365 -12.97 -6.30 23.25
N ASN A 366 -12.50 -5.05 23.27
CA ASN A 366 -11.89 -4.33 24.38
C ASN A 366 -11.75 -5.12 25.70
N LYS A 367 -10.52 -5.53 26.01
CA LYS A 367 -10.03 -5.49 27.38
C LYS A 367 -8.69 -4.79 27.40
N ASP A 368 -8.64 -3.74 28.21
CA ASP A 368 -7.45 -3.00 28.58
C ASP A 368 -6.31 -3.96 28.99
N GLU A 369 -5.24 -3.97 28.21
CA GLU A 369 -3.92 -4.29 28.73
C GLU A 369 -2.99 -3.14 28.36
N GLU A 370 -2.79 -2.25 29.34
CA GLU A 370 -1.62 -1.38 29.41
C GLU A 370 -0.35 -2.25 29.28
N ALA A 371 0.26 -2.24 28.10
CA ALA A 371 1.58 -2.80 27.89
C ALA A 371 2.45 -1.81 27.11
N ASN A 372 3.11 -0.93 27.89
CA ASN A 372 4.36 -0.22 27.61
C ASN A 372 4.73 0.03 26.13
N ALA A 373 4.32 1.20 25.63
CA ALA A 373 4.77 1.77 24.36
C ALA A 373 6.18 2.41 24.41
N ASP A 374 7.02 2.05 25.38
CA ASP A 374 8.32 2.69 25.62
C ASP A 374 9.55 1.87 25.18
N ALA A 375 9.35 0.77 24.44
CA ALA A 375 10.46 -0.10 23.99
C ALA A 375 10.75 -0.09 22.48
N MET A 376 10.03 0.69 21.65
CA MET A 376 10.21 0.66 20.18
C MET A 376 10.76 1.94 19.53
N PHE A 377 11.17 2.95 20.30
CA PHE A 377 11.83 4.16 19.75
C PHE A 377 13.11 4.60 20.50
N GLY A 378 13.65 3.75 21.38
CA GLY A 378 14.90 4.02 22.09
C GLY A 378 16.13 3.53 21.32
N GLY A 379 16.46 4.12 20.18
CA GLY A 379 17.66 3.69 19.46
C GLY A 379 18.03 4.39 18.16
N LEU A 380 17.57 5.63 17.93
CA LEU A 380 17.97 6.38 16.74
C LEU A 380 18.01 7.89 16.98
N PHE A 381 18.57 8.30 18.11
CA PHE A 381 19.21 9.61 18.27
C PHE A 381 20.37 9.49 19.25
N LYS A 382 21.58 9.38 18.71
CA LYS A 382 22.79 9.97 19.25
C LYS A 382 23.68 10.41 18.11
#